data_AF-A0A1I4EVY8-F1
#
_entry.id   AF-A0A1I4EVY8-F1
#
_cell.length_a   1.000
_cell.length_b   1.000
_cell.length_c   1.000
_cell.angle_alpha   90.00
_cell.angle_beta   90.00
_cell.angle_gamma   90.00
#
_symmetry.space_group_name_H-M   'P 1'
#
loop_
_entity.id
_entity.type
_entity.pdbx_description
1 polymer ?
#
loop_
_entity_poly.entity_id
_entity_poly.type
_entity_poly.pdbx_seq_one_letter_code
_entity_poly.pdbx_strand_id
1 'polypeptide(L)'
;MNPQEFIEKLAPWAVQEMKRTGILASITIAQGALESGWGAAAPGNNLFGIKGSGQLLETQEFINDHWLKVTDGFRVYKDWLGSVWDHSQFLIENERYARAGFFERCTEQDYIGAAKALQTAGYATDPSYADKLIAIIHIWDLHVWDASKDMENEVEIDMMLPEDANKVIAFLKAAYAAVDDAQAQQEFHRLANELRKVSGQPEE
;
A
#
# COMPACT_ATOMS: atom_id res chain seq x y z
N MET A 1 12.53 -6.60 11.53
CA MET A 1 11.71 -5.39 11.77
C MET A 1 10.27 -5.84 11.75
N ASN A 2 9.40 -5.29 12.60
CA ASN A 2 7.97 -5.58 12.44
C ASN A 2 7.39 -4.79 11.24
N PRO A 3 6.25 -5.19 10.68
CA PRO A 3 5.70 -4.51 9.51
C PRO A 3 5.44 -3.01 9.70
N GLN A 4 4.92 -2.60 10.86
CA GLN A 4 4.61 -1.20 11.16
C GLN A 4 5.86 -0.32 11.16
N GLU A 5 6.93 -0.76 11.83
CA GLU A 5 8.24 -0.09 11.84
C GLU A 5 8.81 0.06 10.43
N PHE A 6 8.61 -0.94 9.56
CA PHE A 6 9.07 -0.90 8.18
C PHE A 6 8.31 0.16 7.38
N ILE A 7 6.99 0.17 7.50
CA ILE A 7 6.11 1.14 6.83
C ILE A 7 6.48 2.56 7.27
N GLU A 8 6.58 2.83 8.57
CA GLU A 8 6.91 4.16 9.10
C GLU A 8 8.28 4.67 8.62
N LYS A 9 9.24 3.76 8.46
CA LYS A 9 10.59 4.10 7.99
C LYS A 9 10.66 4.36 6.48
N LEU A 10 9.86 3.65 5.68
CA LEU A 10 9.90 3.73 4.22
C LEU A 10 8.93 4.77 3.65
N ALA A 11 7.76 4.95 4.29
CA ALA A 11 6.68 5.79 3.78
C ALA A 11 7.09 7.23 3.44
N PRO A 12 7.91 7.95 4.24
CA PRO A 12 8.33 9.31 3.87
C PRO A 12 9.07 9.37 2.52
N TRP A 13 9.88 8.35 2.21
CA TRP A 13 10.62 8.26 0.96
C TRP A 13 9.71 7.84 -0.20
N ALA A 14 8.80 6.90 0.05
CA ALA A 14 7.81 6.49 -0.94
C ALA A 14 6.88 7.65 -1.35
N VAL A 15 6.39 8.43 -0.39
CA VAL A 15 5.56 9.62 -0.66
C VAL A 15 6.34 10.70 -1.41
N GLN A 16 7.59 10.94 -1.03
CA GLN A 16 8.45 11.88 -1.74
C GLN A 16 8.62 11.46 -3.21
N GLU A 17 8.87 10.18 -3.46
CA GLU A 17 9.05 9.66 -4.81
C GLU A 17 7.76 9.61 -5.61
N MET A 18 6.63 9.33 -4.96
CA MET A 18 5.30 9.46 -5.56
C MET A 18 5.07 10.89 -6.06
N LYS A 19 5.36 11.90 -5.24
CA LYS A 19 5.25 13.31 -5.66
C LYS A 19 6.15 13.64 -6.85
N ARG A 20 7.34 13.02 -6.94
CA ARG A 20 8.30 13.26 -8.02
C ARG A 20 7.94 12.54 -9.31
N THR A 21 7.34 11.35 -9.22
CA THR A 21 7.24 10.41 -10.35
C THR A 21 5.82 10.01 -10.72
N GLY A 22 4.86 10.24 -9.83
CA GLY A 22 3.49 9.73 -9.93
C GLY A 22 3.33 8.26 -9.55
N ILE A 23 4.40 7.53 -9.22
CA ILE A 23 4.31 6.12 -8.80
C ILE A 23 3.74 6.05 -7.38
N LEU A 24 2.63 5.32 -7.20
CA LEU A 24 1.93 5.23 -5.92
C LEU A 24 2.87 4.81 -4.77
N ALA A 25 2.74 5.51 -3.63
CA ALA A 25 3.52 5.24 -2.45
C ALA A 25 3.18 3.84 -1.88
N SER A 26 1.91 3.45 -1.94
CA SER A 26 1.42 2.13 -1.54
C SER A 26 2.10 1.01 -2.30
N ILE A 27 2.25 1.15 -3.63
CA ILE A 27 2.96 0.21 -4.50
C ILE A 27 4.42 0.11 -4.08
N THR A 28 5.08 1.25 -3.90
CA THR A 28 6.49 1.31 -3.51
C THR A 28 6.72 0.64 -2.14
N ILE A 29 5.87 0.91 -1.15
CA ILE A 29 5.96 0.30 0.18
C ILE A 29 5.68 -1.20 0.11
N ALA A 30 4.65 -1.62 -0.61
CA ALA A 30 4.27 -3.03 -0.74
C ALA A 30 5.34 -3.86 -1.44
N GLN A 31 5.93 -3.35 -2.54
CA GLN A 31 7.05 -4.00 -3.21
C GLN A 31 8.27 -4.07 -2.27
N GLY A 32 8.63 -2.96 -1.62
CA GLY A 32 9.73 -2.97 -0.66
C GLY A 32 9.52 -3.99 0.46
N ALA A 33 8.31 -4.10 1.00
CA ALA A 33 7.96 -5.08 2.03
C ALA A 33 8.04 -6.52 1.53
N LEU A 34 7.50 -6.81 0.35
CA LEU A 34 7.50 -8.14 -0.25
C LEU A 34 8.91 -8.61 -0.59
N GLU A 35 9.68 -7.78 -1.31
CA GLU A 35 10.99 -8.14 -1.85
C GLU A 35 12.05 -8.28 -0.75
N SER A 36 11.97 -7.45 0.30
CA SER A 36 12.95 -7.48 1.40
C SER A 36 12.50 -8.29 2.63
N GLY A 37 11.29 -8.87 2.60
CA GLY A 37 10.68 -9.51 3.75
C GLY A 37 10.55 -8.56 4.94
N TRP A 38 9.91 -7.40 4.73
CA TRP A 38 9.78 -6.32 5.72
C TRP A 38 11.13 -5.79 6.21
N GLY A 39 12.10 -5.67 5.30
CA GLY A 39 13.45 -5.17 5.57
C GLY A 39 14.36 -6.18 6.29
N ALA A 40 13.93 -7.44 6.45
CA ALA A 40 14.77 -8.49 7.05
C ALA A 40 15.95 -8.88 6.15
N ALA A 41 15.78 -8.80 4.82
CA ALA A 41 16.78 -9.13 3.83
C ALA A 41 16.91 -8.00 2.80
N ALA A 42 17.77 -7.02 3.09
CA ALA A 42 18.11 -5.92 2.18
C ALA A 42 19.63 -5.72 2.08
N PRO A 43 20.41 -6.75 1.67
CA PRO A 43 21.86 -6.64 1.55
C PRO A 43 22.24 -5.48 0.65
N GLY A 44 23.22 -4.67 1.07
CA GLY A 44 23.61 -3.47 0.34
C GLY A 44 22.52 -2.39 0.26
N ASN A 45 21.57 -2.38 1.21
CA ASN A 45 20.41 -1.48 1.24
C ASN A 45 19.46 -1.61 0.03
N ASN A 46 19.53 -2.70 -0.73
CA ASN A 46 18.69 -2.93 -1.90
C ASN A 46 17.37 -3.57 -1.49
N LEU A 47 16.34 -2.74 -1.30
CA LEU A 47 15.01 -3.17 -0.85
C LEU A 47 14.24 -3.95 -1.92
N PHE A 48 14.54 -3.74 -3.19
CA PHE A 48 13.73 -4.21 -4.34
C PHE A 48 14.43 -5.28 -5.17
N GLY A 49 15.60 -5.77 -4.73
CA GLY A 49 16.34 -6.81 -5.44
C GLY A 49 16.83 -6.41 -6.83
N ILE A 50 17.08 -5.12 -7.09
CA ILE A 50 17.46 -4.65 -8.43
C ILE A 50 18.84 -5.21 -8.81
N LYS A 51 18.87 -5.99 -9.90
CA LYS A 51 20.09 -6.57 -10.46
C LYS A 51 21.01 -5.48 -11.05
N GLY A 52 22.32 -5.72 -10.97
CA GLY A 52 23.32 -4.81 -11.50
C GLY A 52 24.71 -5.07 -10.94
N SER A 53 25.61 -4.11 -11.11
CA SER A 53 26.96 -4.16 -10.53
C SER A 53 26.98 -3.54 -9.13
N GLY A 54 27.58 -4.24 -8.17
CA GLY A 54 27.74 -3.73 -6.80
C GLY A 54 28.18 -4.81 -5.82
N GLN A 55 27.41 -5.89 -5.74
CA GLN A 55 27.70 -7.07 -4.94
C GLN A 55 27.23 -8.35 -5.66
N LEU A 56 27.81 -9.50 -5.30
CA LEU A 56 27.36 -10.81 -5.77
C LEU A 56 26.63 -11.52 -4.64
N LEU A 57 25.44 -12.04 -4.92
CA LEU A 57 24.62 -12.77 -3.95
C LEU A 57 24.11 -14.08 -4.56
N GLU A 58 24.02 -15.12 -3.73
CA GLU A 58 23.30 -16.34 -4.10
C GLU A 58 21.79 -16.06 -3.97
N THR A 59 21.04 -16.30 -5.05
CA THR A 59 19.58 -16.14 -5.12
C THR A 59 18.94 -17.41 -5.68
N GLN A 60 17.61 -17.51 -5.54
CA GLN A 60 16.82 -18.58 -6.15
C GLN A 60 16.09 -18.03 -7.39
N GLU A 61 16.31 -18.67 -8.53
CA GLU A 61 15.61 -18.37 -9.78
C GLU A 61 14.74 -19.57 -10.15
N PHE A 62 13.53 -19.31 -10.66
CA PHE A 62 12.65 -20.36 -11.19
C PHE A 62 12.85 -20.47 -12.70
N ILE A 63 13.56 -21.51 -13.12
CA ILE A 63 13.97 -21.71 -14.52
C ILE A 63 13.54 -23.12 -14.94
N ASN A 64 12.79 -23.23 -16.04
CA ASN A 64 12.28 -24.51 -16.57
C ASN A 64 11.56 -25.36 -15.52
N ASP A 65 10.64 -24.77 -14.77
CA ASP A 65 9.84 -25.42 -13.72
C ASP A 65 10.64 -25.92 -12.49
N HIS A 66 11.87 -25.45 -12.29
CA HIS A 66 12.72 -25.79 -11.15
C HIS A 66 13.31 -24.56 -10.47
N TRP A 67 13.38 -24.60 -9.14
CA TRP A 67 14.13 -23.61 -8.35
C TRP A 67 15.62 -23.94 -8.38
N LEU A 68 16.43 -23.03 -8.91
CA LEU A 68 17.88 -23.13 -8.99
C LEU A 68 18.54 -22.04 -8.15
N LYS A 69 19.60 -22.40 -7.44
CA LYS A 69 20.48 -21.42 -6.81
C LYS A 69 21.44 -20.88 -7.86
N VAL A 70 21.47 -19.57 -8.03
CA VAL A 70 22.40 -18.89 -8.94
C VAL A 70 23.10 -17.76 -8.21
N THR A 71 24.32 -17.43 -8.63
CA THR A 71 24.99 -16.21 -8.19
C THR A 71 24.69 -15.11 -9.20
N ASP A 72 24.11 -14.00 -8.74
CA ASP A 72 23.81 -12.86 -9.59
C ASP A 72 24.33 -11.55 -8.97
N GLY A 73 24.49 -10.54 -9.82
CA GLY A 73 24.91 -9.21 -9.44
C GLY A 73 23.73 -8.36 -8.98
N PHE A 74 23.90 -7.68 -7.84
CA PHE A 74 22.91 -6.75 -7.30
C PHE A 74 23.52 -5.38 -7.05
N ARG A 75 22.71 -4.35 -7.25
CA ARG A 75 23.08 -2.96 -6.93
C ARG A 75 23.23 -2.80 -5.41
N VAL A 76 24.05 -1.82 -5.01
CA VAL A 76 24.29 -1.43 -3.62
C VAL A 76 24.03 0.07 -3.49
N TYR A 77 23.33 0.45 -2.43
CA TYR A 77 22.96 1.84 -2.16
C TYR A 77 23.51 2.30 -0.81
N LYS A 78 23.72 3.61 -0.70
CA LYS A 78 24.14 4.26 0.54
C LYS A 78 23.11 4.07 1.66
N ASP A 79 21.84 4.16 1.30
CA ASP A 79 20.68 4.09 2.19
C ASP A 79 19.44 3.62 1.41
N TRP A 80 18.31 3.47 2.12
CA TRP A 80 17.05 3.05 1.50
C TRP A 80 16.49 4.09 0.54
N LEU A 81 16.72 5.39 0.76
CA LEU A 81 16.28 6.44 -0.16
C LEU A 81 16.89 6.24 -1.55
N GLY A 82 18.20 5.97 -1.62
CA GLY A 82 18.86 5.61 -2.87
C GLY A 82 18.25 4.38 -3.56
N SER A 83 17.83 3.38 -2.78
CA SER A 83 17.13 2.20 -3.31
C SER A 83 15.74 2.54 -3.85
N VAL A 84 14.98 3.42 -3.18
CA VAL A 84 13.66 3.86 -3.66
C VAL A 84 13.79 4.66 -4.95
N TRP A 85 14.75 5.59 -5.00
CA TRP A 85 15.01 6.39 -6.19
C TRP A 85 15.32 5.53 -7.41
N ASP A 86 16.24 4.57 -7.26
CA ASP A 86 16.63 3.70 -8.35
C ASP A 86 15.51 2.75 -8.78
N HIS A 87 14.66 2.31 -7.85
CA HIS A 87 13.46 1.55 -8.16
C HIS A 87 12.48 2.36 -9.03
N SER A 88 12.21 3.61 -8.66
CA SER A 88 11.35 4.48 -9.47
C SER A 88 11.95 4.75 -10.85
N GLN A 89 13.26 4.97 -10.95
CA GLN A 89 13.94 5.13 -12.25
C GLN A 89 13.86 3.86 -13.09
N PHE A 90 14.09 2.69 -12.50
CA PHE A 90 13.98 1.40 -13.19
C PHE A 90 12.59 1.18 -13.81
N LEU A 91 11.53 1.54 -13.09
CA LEU A 91 10.16 1.46 -13.62
C LEU A 91 9.94 2.45 -14.77
N ILE A 92 10.42 3.68 -14.64
CA ILE A 92 10.26 4.75 -15.65
C ILE A 92 11.04 4.46 -16.93
N GLU A 93 12.30 4.04 -16.81
CA GLU A 93 13.20 3.82 -17.95
C GLU A 93 12.81 2.58 -18.77
N ASN A 94 12.06 1.64 -18.19
CA ASN A 94 11.67 0.41 -18.86
C ASN A 94 10.27 0.51 -19.45
N GLU A 95 10.19 0.77 -20.76
CA GLU A 95 8.95 0.97 -21.52
C GLU A 95 7.92 -0.15 -21.37
N ARG A 96 8.30 -1.36 -20.92
CA ARG A 96 7.35 -2.44 -20.66
C ARG A 96 6.29 -2.08 -19.60
N TYR A 97 6.65 -1.25 -18.61
CA TYR A 97 5.70 -0.83 -17.57
C TYR A 97 4.69 0.18 -18.11
N ALA A 98 5.15 1.15 -18.91
CA ALA A 98 4.27 2.08 -19.62
C ALA A 98 3.33 1.32 -20.58
N ARG A 99 3.84 0.38 -21.38
CA ARG A 99 3.01 -0.43 -22.29
C ARG A 99 1.98 -1.29 -21.57
N ALA A 100 2.24 -1.70 -20.33
CA ALA A 100 1.30 -2.44 -19.50
C ALA A 100 0.26 -1.54 -18.82
N GLY A 101 0.32 -0.22 -19.01
CA GLY A 101 -0.61 0.74 -18.42
C GLY A 101 -0.30 1.12 -16.97
N PHE A 102 0.91 0.84 -16.48
CA PHE A 102 1.23 1.01 -15.05
C PHE A 102 1.09 2.46 -14.57
N PHE A 103 1.59 3.43 -15.35
CA PHE A 103 1.60 4.84 -14.96
C PHE A 103 0.22 5.49 -15.04
N GLU A 104 -0.60 5.02 -15.98
CA GLU A 104 -2.01 5.40 -16.10
C GLU A 104 -2.77 4.97 -14.84
N ARG A 105 -2.56 3.72 -14.39
CA ARG A 105 -3.19 3.22 -13.14
C ARG A 105 -2.72 3.99 -11.91
N CYS A 106 -1.44 4.38 -11.87
CA CYS A 106 -0.97 5.23 -10.78
C CYS A 106 -1.62 6.62 -10.82
N THR A 107 -1.83 7.20 -12.00
CA THR A 107 -2.53 8.48 -12.17
C THR A 107 -4.00 8.40 -11.74
N GLU A 108 -4.65 7.27 -12.01
CA GLU A 108 -6.02 6.96 -11.59
C GLU A 108 -6.14 6.62 -10.08
N GLN A 109 -5.02 6.62 -9.34
CA GLN A 109 -4.95 6.15 -7.95
C GLN A 109 -5.46 4.69 -7.77
N ASP A 110 -5.34 3.89 -8.82
CA ASP A 110 -5.78 2.49 -8.87
C ASP A 110 -4.60 1.55 -8.56
N TYR A 111 -4.32 1.34 -7.27
CA TYR A 111 -3.24 0.43 -6.85
C TYR A 111 -3.49 -1.02 -7.28
N ILE A 112 -4.76 -1.44 -7.44
CA ILE A 112 -5.12 -2.79 -7.89
C ILE A 112 -4.70 -2.97 -9.35
N GLY A 113 -5.07 -2.01 -10.20
CA GLY A 113 -4.66 -1.96 -11.59
C GLY A 113 -3.16 -1.82 -11.74
N ALA A 114 -2.50 -0.99 -10.92
CA ALA A 114 -1.06 -0.82 -10.94
C ALA A 114 -0.32 -2.14 -10.60
N ALA A 115 -0.76 -2.87 -9.58
CA ALA A 115 -0.20 -4.20 -9.24
C ALA A 115 -0.37 -5.21 -10.39
N LYS A 116 -1.54 -5.24 -11.04
CA LYS A 116 -1.79 -6.10 -12.20
C LYS A 116 -0.96 -5.70 -13.42
N ALA A 117 -0.74 -4.40 -13.63
CA ALA A 117 0.11 -3.89 -14.69
C ALA A 117 1.58 -4.29 -14.47
N LEU A 118 2.08 -4.23 -13.22
CA LEU A 118 3.43 -4.72 -12.86
C LEU A 118 3.60 -6.21 -13.19
N GLN A 119 2.61 -7.04 -12.86
CA GLN A 119 2.66 -8.46 -13.19
C GLN A 119 2.61 -8.69 -14.70
N THR A 120 1.72 -8.00 -15.41
CA THR A 120 1.61 -8.07 -16.88
C THR A 120 2.90 -7.65 -17.58
N ALA A 121 3.59 -6.66 -17.03
CA ALA A 121 4.90 -6.18 -17.49
C ALA A 121 6.06 -7.15 -17.20
N GLY A 122 5.81 -8.22 -16.42
CA GLY A 122 6.82 -9.20 -16.02
C GLY A 122 7.81 -8.63 -15.00
N TYR A 123 7.32 -7.90 -13.98
CA TYR A 123 8.15 -7.47 -12.86
C TYR A 123 8.72 -8.69 -12.11
N ALA A 124 7.87 -9.68 -11.81
CA ALA A 124 8.23 -10.93 -11.16
C ALA A 124 7.72 -12.14 -11.98
N THR A 125 8.40 -13.27 -11.85
CA THR A 125 7.98 -14.55 -12.45
C THR A 125 6.88 -15.25 -11.66
N ASP A 126 6.59 -14.78 -10.44
CA ASP A 126 5.55 -15.31 -9.58
C ASP A 126 4.13 -15.02 -10.15
N PRO A 127 3.32 -16.05 -10.44
CA PRO A 127 1.97 -15.88 -10.97
C PRO A 127 0.99 -15.24 -9.98
N SER A 128 1.33 -15.14 -8.69
CA SER A 128 0.52 -14.47 -7.66
C SER A 128 1.11 -13.14 -7.20
N TYR A 129 2.06 -12.57 -7.94
CA TYR A 129 2.73 -11.32 -7.55
C TYR A 129 1.75 -10.16 -7.32
N ALA A 130 0.84 -9.90 -8.26
CA ALA A 130 -0.12 -8.82 -8.13
C ALA A 130 -1.04 -9.01 -6.90
N ASP A 131 -1.55 -10.23 -6.70
CA ASP A 131 -2.42 -10.56 -5.57
C ASP A 131 -1.72 -10.36 -4.23
N LYS A 132 -0.42 -10.69 -4.14
CA LYS A 132 0.39 -10.44 -2.94
C LYS A 132 0.54 -8.95 -2.65
N LEU A 133 0.82 -8.13 -3.66
CA LEU A 133 0.92 -6.69 -3.49
C LEU A 133 -0.43 -6.09 -3.04
N ILE A 134 -1.52 -6.47 -3.70
CA ILE A 134 -2.88 -6.04 -3.35
C ILE A 134 -3.21 -6.43 -1.91
N ALA A 135 -2.91 -7.65 -1.50
CA ALA A 135 -3.13 -8.12 -0.13
C ALA A 135 -2.31 -7.32 0.88
N ILE A 136 -1.04 -7.04 0.61
CA ILE A 136 -0.19 -6.22 1.50
C ILE A 136 -0.77 -4.81 1.62
N ILE A 137 -1.13 -4.17 0.51
CA ILE A 137 -1.70 -2.82 0.49
C ILE A 137 -3.00 -2.78 1.29
N HIS A 138 -3.88 -3.76 1.11
CA HIS A 138 -5.17 -3.82 1.78
C HIS A 138 -5.04 -4.11 3.29
N ILE A 139 -4.24 -5.10 3.69
CA ILE A 139 -4.08 -5.51 5.10
C ILE A 139 -3.43 -4.39 5.94
N TRP A 140 -2.48 -3.66 5.36
CA TRP A 140 -1.72 -2.62 6.04
C TRP A 140 -2.20 -1.21 5.70
N ASP A 141 -3.34 -1.10 5.03
CA ASP A 141 -3.98 0.16 4.69
C ASP A 141 -3.06 1.14 3.95
N LEU A 142 -2.15 0.62 3.09
CA LEU A 142 -1.06 1.44 2.54
C LEU A 142 -1.55 2.50 1.54
N HIS A 143 -2.76 2.36 1.02
CA HIS A 143 -3.37 3.32 0.10
C HIS A 143 -3.55 4.71 0.74
N VAL A 144 -3.57 4.82 2.08
CA VAL A 144 -3.59 6.12 2.78
C VAL A 144 -2.36 6.98 2.48
N TRP A 145 -1.26 6.37 2.03
CA TRP A 145 -0.05 7.08 1.62
C TRP A 145 -0.10 7.59 0.17
N ASP A 146 -1.08 7.15 -0.62
CA ASP A 146 -1.27 7.57 -2.02
C ASP A 146 -1.95 8.94 -2.12
N ALA A 147 -2.71 9.31 -1.09
CA ALA A 147 -3.26 10.64 -0.95
C ALA A 147 -2.12 11.63 -0.66
N SER A 148 -1.77 12.47 -1.63
CA SER A 148 -0.84 13.57 -1.39
C SER A 148 -1.42 14.47 -0.30
N LYS A 149 -0.65 14.79 0.76
CA LYS A 149 -0.99 15.85 1.73
C LYS A 149 -1.21 17.24 1.09
N ASP A 150 -0.97 17.38 -0.21
CA ASP A 150 -1.29 18.58 -0.97
C ASP A 150 -2.78 18.60 -1.41
N MET A 151 -3.54 17.55 -1.09
CA MET A 151 -5.02 17.50 -1.04
C MET A 151 -5.54 17.82 0.38
N GLU A 152 -4.91 18.76 1.10
CA GLU A 152 -5.38 19.22 2.42
C GLU A 152 -6.66 20.08 2.37
N ASN A 153 -7.44 20.07 1.27
CA ASN A 153 -8.75 20.73 1.20
C ASN A 153 -9.79 19.98 0.36
N GLU A 154 -9.78 18.65 0.37
CA GLU A 154 -10.97 17.82 0.12
C GLU A 154 -10.66 16.39 0.55
N VAL A 155 -10.51 16.19 1.86
CA VAL A 155 -10.71 14.87 2.42
C VAL A 155 -12.23 14.65 2.39
N GLU A 156 -12.75 14.13 1.28
CA GLU A 156 -13.83 13.16 1.41
C GLU A 156 -13.20 11.99 2.18
N ILE A 157 -13.25 12.11 3.52
CA ILE A 157 -13.39 10.93 4.36
C ILE A 157 -14.53 10.20 3.67
N ASP A 158 -14.37 8.93 3.33
CA ASP A 158 -15.50 8.12 2.85
C ASP A 158 -16.56 8.15 3.96
N MET A 159 -17.37 9.20 3.92
CA MET A 159 -18.36 9.54 4.91
C MET A 159 -19.34 8.41 4.75
N MET A 160 -19.53 7.62 5.80
CA MET A 160 -20.58 6.62 5.81
C MET A 160 -21.84 7.28 5.25
N LEU A 161 -22.35 6.79 4.12
CA LEU A 161 -23.47 7.43 3.45
C LEU A 161 -24.61 7.57 4.47
N PRO A 162 -25.33 8.71 4.53
CA PRO A 162 -26.41 8.91 5.49
C PRO A 162 -27.40 7.74 5.52
N GLU A 163 -27.64 7.10 4.39
CA GLU A 163 -28.49 5.90 4.28
C GLU A 163 -27.97 4.69 5.07
N ASP A 164 -26.66 4.43 5.05
CA ASP A 164 -26.06 3.33 5.79
C ASP A 164 -25.90 3.68 7.27
N ALA A 165 -25.53 4.92 7.57
CA ALA A 165 -25.51 5.45 8.93
C ALA A 165 -26.90 5.32 9.58
N ASN A 166 -27.96 5.65 8.85
CA ASN A 166 -29.33 5.55 9.34
C ASN A 166 -29.78 4.11 9.59
N LYS A 167 -29.31 3.12 8.81
CA LYS A 167 -29.55 1.70 9.10
C LYS A 167 -28.93 1.30 10.44
N VAL A 168 -27.66 1.66 10.66
CA VAL A 168 -26.94 1.32 11.90
C VAL A 168 -27.49 2.09 13.10
N ILE A 169 -27.80 3.38 12.94
CA ILE A 169 -28.45 4.20 13.97
C ILE A 169 -29.82 3.60 14.36
N ALA A 170 -30.58 3.06 13.41
CA ALA A 170 -31.84 2.38 13.73
C ALA A 170 -31.63 1.14 14.61
N PHE A 171 -30.59 0.35 14.34
CA PHE A 171 -30.21 -0.77 15.22
C PHE A 171 -29.79 -0.30 16.61
N LEU A 172 -28.97 0.76 16.70
CA LEU A 172 -28.54 1.33 17.99
C LEU A 172 -29.72 1.91 18.78
N LYS A 173 -30.68 2.57 18.12
CA LYS A 173 -31.91 3.07 18.74
C LYS A 173 -32.79 1.91 19.25
N ALA A 174 -32.88 0.81 18.51
CA ALA A 174 -33.59 -0.38 18.97
C ALA A 174 -32.89 -1.03 20.18
N ALA A 175 -31.57 -1.13 20.17
CA ALA A 175 -30.77 -1.64 21.30
C ALA A 175 -30.89 -0.74 22.55
N TYR A 176 -30.87 0.58 22.35
CA TYR A 176 -31.11 1.58 23.40
C TYR A 176 -32.48 1.37 24.07
N ALA A 177 -33.54 1.15 23.29
CA ALA A 177 -34.89 0.96 23.82
C ALA A 177 -35.09 -0.41 24.52
N ALA A 178 -34.24 -1.39 24.24
CA ALA A 178 -34.35 -2.76 24.74
C ALA A 178 -33.48 -3.03 25.99
N VAL A 179 -32.62 -2.09 26.39
CA VAL A 179 -31.70 -2.25 27.52
C VAL A 179 -32.12 -1.36 28.69
N ASP A 180 -32.14 -1.92 29.91
CA ASP A 180 -32.46 -1.20 31.15
C ASP A 180 -31.20 -0.66 31.87
N ASP A 181 -30.02 -0.83 31.27
CA ASP A 181 -28.74 -0.36 31.79
C ASP A 181 -28.40 1.04 31.28
N ALA A 182 -28.25 1.99 32.22
CA ALA A 182 -28.02 3.40 31.89
C ALA A 182 -26.67 3.66 31.22
N GLN A 183 -25.62 2.86 31.52
CA GLN A 183 -24.32 3.02 30.88
C GLN A 183 -24.35 2.52 29.44
N ALA A 184 -25.02 1.39 29.19
CA ALA A 184 -25.26 0.88 27.85
C ALA A 184 -26.09 1.85 27.00
N GLN A 185 -27.14 2.45 27.58
CA GLN A 185 -27.93 3.51 26.92
C GLN A 185 -27.06 4.72 26.54
N GLN A 186 -26.20 5.20 27.45
CA GLN A 186 -25.28 6.31 27.15
C GLN A 186 -24.30 5.96 26.03
N GLU A 187 -23.77 4.73 26.03
CA GLU A 187 -22.83 4.29 25.00
C GLU A 187 -23.50 4.14 23.63
N PHE A 188 -24.71 3.58 23.55
CA PHE A 188 -25.46 3.52 22.29
C PHE A 188 -25.80 4.91 21.75
N HIS A 189 -26.13 5.85 22.63
CA HIS A 189 -26.39 7.23 22.26
C HIS A 189 -25.12 7.93 21.73
N ARG A 190 -23.99 7.75 22.42
CA ARG A 190 -22.67 8.25 21.99
C ARG A 190 -22.29 7.71 20.60
N LEU A 191 -22.40 6.38 20.42
CA LEU A 191 -22.09 5.73 19.15
C LEU A 191 -23.00 6.20 18.01
N ALA A 192 -24.29 6.45 18.28
CA ALA A 192 -25.18 7.03 17.28
C ALA A 192 -24.76 8.45 16.86
N ASN A 193 -24.30 9.29 17.80
CA ASN A 193 -23.81 10.64 17.49
C ASN A 193 -22.47 10.63 16.74
N GLU A 194 -21.56 9.70 17.05
CA GLU A 194 -20.34 9.51 16.25
C GLU A 194 -20.67 9.10 14.79
N LEU A 195 -21.66 8.22 14.58
CA LEU A 195 -22.11 7.86 13.23
C LEU A 195 -22.76 9.03 12.48
N ARG A 196 -23.53 9.88 13.18
CA ARG A 196 -24.08 11.11 12.59
C ARG A 196 -22.97 12.06 12.17
N LYS A 197 -21.96 12.26 13.01
CA LYS A 197 -20.79 13.11 12.72
C LYS A 197 -19.99 12.61 11.51
N VAL A 198 -19.72 11.30 11.44
CA VAL A 198 -18.99 10.69 10.31
C VAL A 198 -19.82 10.67 9.02
N SER A 199 -21.16 10.71 9.12
CA SER A 199 -22.07 10.81 7.96
C SER A 199 -22.55 12.23 7.63
N GLY A 200 -22.04 13.26 8.32
CA GLY A 200 -22.39 14.66 8.06
C GLY A 200 -23.79 15.07 8.52
N GLN A 201 -24.40 14.29 9.41
CA GLN A 201 -25.71 14.55 10.00
C GLN A 201 -25.56 15.29 11.35
N PRO A 202 -26.53 16.13 11.75
CA PRO A 202 -26.50 16.78 13.06
C PRO A 202 -26.69 15.74 14.18
N GLU A 203 -25.99 15.92 15.31
CA GLU A 203 -26.17 15.12 16.52
C GLU A 203 -27.60 15.30 17.10
N GLU A 204 -28.12 14.27 17.75
CA GLU A 204 -29.42 14.26 18.47
C GLU A 204 -29.21 14.21 19.98
#